data_AF-A0A160MI78-F1
#
_entry.id   AF-A0A160MI78-F1
#
_cell.length_a   1.000
_cell.length_b   1.000
_cell.length_c   1.000
_cell.angle_alpha   90.00
_cell.angle_beta   90.00
_cell.angle_gamma   90.00
#
_symmetry.space_group_name_H-M   'P 1'
#
loop_
_entity.id
_entity.type
_entity.pdbx_description
1 polymer ?
#
loop_
_entity_poly.entity_id
_entity_poly.type
_entity_poly.pdbx_seq_one_letter_code
_entity_poly.pdbx_strand_id
1 'polypeptide(L)' 'MTRIPEKDRDILEQAMYLPMLLTILERDRILFDKGSFKLKQPYLELIDETNPRIRNRVQELMEFYLYKRFK' A
#
# COMPACT_ATOMS: atom_id res chain seq x y z
N MET A 1 -21.72 13.89 -15.29
CA MET A 1 -20.80 13.50 -14.20
C MET A 1 -19.40 13.92 -14.63
N THR A 2 -18.81 14.89 -13.93
CA THR A 2 -17.47 15.43 -14.21
C THR A 2 -16.44 14.30 -14.23
N ARG A 3 -15.85 14.03 -15.41
CA ARG A 3 -14.79 13.03 -15.57
C ARG A 3 -13.52 13.57 -14.93
N ILE A 4 -13.17 13.08 -13.75
CA ILE A 4 -11.84 13.29 -13.16
C ILE A 4 -10.81 12.78 -14.19
N PRO A 5 -9.75 13.54 -14.51
CA PRO A 5 -8.67 13.08 -15.37
C PRO A 5 -8.10 11.74 -14.87
N GLU A 6 -7.79 10.82 -15.77
CA GLU A 6 -7.35 9.46 -15.41
C GLU A 6 -6.18 9.47 -14.43
N LYS A 7 -5.19 10.34 -14.68
CA LYS A 7 -4.05 10.51 -13.78
C LYS A 7 -4.44 10.92 -12.37
N ASP A 8 -5.39 11.84 -12.21
CA ASP A 8 -5.82 12.29 -10.88
C ASP A 8 -6.62 11.20 -10.17
N ARG A 9 -7.43 10.44 -10.93
CA ARG A 9 -8.12 9.25 -10.42
C ARG A 9 -7.13 8.21 -9.92
N ASP A 10 -6.10 7.88 -10.70
CA ASP A 10 -5.11 6.86 -10.33
C ASP A 10 -4.36 7.23 -9.06
N ILE A 11 -4.00 8.51 -8.90
CA ILE A 11 -3.31 9.01 -7.71
C ILE A 11 -4.26 8.95 -6.49
N LEU A 12 -5.55 9.29 -6.65
CA LEU A 12 -6.54 9.17 -5.60
C LEU A 12 -6.75 7.70 -5.19
N GLU A 13 -6.92 6.81 -6.16
CA GLU A 13 -7.09 5.38 -5.92
C GLU A 13 -5.88 4.81 -5.17
N GLN A 14 -4.65 5.10 -5.62
CA GLN A 14 -3.45 4.63 -4.93
C GLN A 14 -3.32 5.21 -3.52
N ALA A 15 -3.65 6.49 -3.31
CA ALA A 15 -3.60 7.12 -2.00
C ALA A 15 -4.62 6.50 -1.01
N MET A 16 -5.74 5.97 -1.51
CA MET A 16 -6.73 5.29 -0.68
C MET A 16 -6.39 3.81 -0.45
N TYR A 17 -5.99 3.08 -1.50
CA TYR A 17 -5.83 1.62 -1.44
C TYR A 17 -4.49 1.17 -0.86
N LEU A 18 -3.40 1.89 -1.09
CA LEU A 18 -2.08 1.44 -0.63
C LEU A 18 -1.92 1.43 0.91
N PRO A 19 -2.39 2.47 1.66
CA PRO A 19 -2.38 2.41 3.13
C PRO A 19 -3.28 1.30 3.68
N MET A 20 -4.41 1.04 3.01
CA MET A 20 -5.33 -0.04 3.38
C MET A 20 -4.66 -1.41 3.18
N LEU A 21 -4.02 -1.62 2.03
CA LEU A 21 -3.27 -2.83 1.73
C LEU A 21 -2.16 -3.06 2.76
N LEU A 22 -1.43 -2.01 3.15
CA LEU A 22 -0.40 -2.11 4.18
C LEU A 22 -0.97 -2.64 5.51
N THR A 23 -2.14 -2.11 5.90
CA THR A 23 -2.84 -2.53 7.13
C THR A 23 -3.26 -4.00 7.07
N ILE A 24 -3.74 -4.45 5.91
CA ILE A 24 -4.12 -5.85 5.68
C ILE A 24 -2.90 -6.75 5.77
N LEU A 25 -1.79 -6.42 5.08
CA LEU A 25 -0.58 -7.24 5.08
C LEU A 25 0.07 -7.30 6.46
N GLU A 26 0.02 -6.23 7.26
CA GLU A 26 0.50 -6.25 8.65
C GLU A 26 -0.34 -7.17 9.53
N ARG A 27 -1.67 -7.15 9.37
CA ARG A 27 -2.58 -8.07 10.06
C ARG A 27 -2.33 -9.51 9.63
N ASP A 28 -2.20 -9.76 8.33
CA ASP A 28 -1.97 -11.08 7.77
C ASP A 28 -0.64 -11.66 8.24
N ARG A 29 0.42 -10.84 8.33
CA ARG A 29 1.71 -11.26 8.90
C ARG A 29 1.54 -11.83 10.31
N ILE A 30 0.77 -11.16 11.17
CA ILE A 30 0.51 -11.63 12.55
C ILE A 30 -0.29 -12.94 12.56
N LEU A 31 -1.28 -13.07 11.68
CA LEU A 31 -2.10 -14.27 11.58
C LEU A 31 -1.31 -15.47 11.05
N PHE A 32 -0.44 -15.26 10.05
CA PHE A 32 0.39 -16.31 9.47
C PHE A 32 1.49 -16.76 10.42
N ASP A 33 2.08 -15.83 11.18
CA ASP A 33 3.08 -16.15 12.19
C ASP A 33 2.49 -17.04 13.30
N LYS A 34 1.31 -16.69 13.82
CA LYS A 34 0.62 -17.44 14.90
C LYS A 34 -0.17 -18.66 14.43
N GLY A 35 -0.63 -18.67 13.17
CA GLY A 35 -1.52 -19.71 12.66
C GLY A 35 -0.82 -21.04 12.42
N SER A 36 -1.57 -22.14 12.34
CA SER A 36 -1.02 -23.47 12.06
C SER A 36 -0.96 -23.75 10.54
N PHE A 37 -0.27 -22.90 9.79
CA PHE A 37 -0.07 -23.09 8.34
C PHE A 37 1.13 -24.00 8.07
N LYS A 38 0.98 -24.94 7.11
CA LYS A 38 2.06 -25.86 6.72
C LYS A 38 3.25 -25.14 6.06
N LEU A 39 3.00 -24.07 5.31
CA LEU A 39 4.00 -23.30 4.58
C LEU A 39 3.76 -21.80 4.81
N LYS A 40 4.48 -21.23 5.78
CA LYS A 40 4.37 -19.81 6.13
C LYS A 40 5.35 -18.93 5.34
N GLN A 41 6.58 -19.42 5.19
CA GLN A 41 7.71 -18.66 4.64
C GLN A 41 7.42 -17.99 3.29
N PRO A 42 6.88 -18.68 2.26
CA PRO A 42 6.70 -18.05 0.96
C PRO A 42 5.79 -16.81 0.99
N TYR A 43 4.73 -16.85 1.80
CA TYR A 43 3.82 -15.72 1.92
C TYR A 43 4.41 -14.59 2.76
N LEU A 44 5.14 -14.92 3.85
CA LEU A 44 5.82 -13.93 4.67
C LEU A 44 6.94 -13.22 3.90
N GLU A 45 7.69 -13.94 3.06
CA GLU A 45 8.71 -13.37 2.16
C GLU A 45 8.08 -12.39 1.17
N LEU A 46 6.92 -12.74 0.57
CA LEU A 46 6.18 -11.82 -0.30
C LEU A 46 5.73 -10.55 0.43
N ILE A 47 5.27 -10.67 1.68
CA ILE A 47 4.92 -9.51 2.50
C ILE A 47 6.16 -8.65 2.76
N ASP A 48 7.27 -9.25 3.16
CA ASP A 48 8.49 -8.54 3.53
C ASP A 48 9.13 -7.83 2.31
N GLU A 49 9.03 -8.40 1.10
CA GLU A 49 9.45 -7.75 -0.15
C GLU A 49 8.50 -6.64 -0.62
N THR A 50 7.20 -6.80 -0.40
CA THR A 50 6.17 -5.90 -0.93
C THR A 50 5.98 -4.66 -0.07
N ASN A 51 6.01 -4.82 1.26
CA ASN A 51 5.81 -3.75 2.22
C ASN A 51 6.70 -2.50 2.00
N PRO A 52 8.03 -2.60 1.79
CA PRO A 52 8.85 -1.42 1.52
C PRO A 52 8.45 -0.71 0.22
N ARG A 53 8.01 -1.45 -0.82
CA ARG A 53 7.55 -0.86 -2.08
C ARG A 53 6.27 -0.05 -1.90
N ILE A 54 5.31 -0.59 -1.15
CA ILE A 54 4.06 0.11 -0.80
C ILE A 54 4.38 1.38 0.00
N ARG A 55 5.23 1.28 1.03
CA ARG A 55 5.61 2.42 1.88
C ARG A 55 6.26 3.54 1.07
N ASN A 56 7.23 3.20 0.21
CA ASN A 56 7.87 4.17 -0.68
C ASN A 56 6.83 4.85 -1.58
N ARG A 57 5.91 4.09 -2.15
CA ARG A 57 4.88 4.65 -3.02
C ARG A 57 3.91 5.58 -2.27
N VAL A 58 3.50 5.21 -1.07
CA VAL A 58 2.66 6.09 -0.22
C VAL A 58 3.41 7.37 0.12
N GLN A 59 4.71 7.29 0.43
CA GLN A 59 5.55 8.46 0.67
C GLN A 59 5.62 9.37 -0.56
N GLU A 60 5.92 8.82 -1.74
CA GLU A 60 5.93 9.58 -3.00
C GLU A 60 4.60 10.30 -3.26
N LEU A 61 3.47 9.63 -3.00
CA LEU A 61 2.14 10.22 -3.16
C LEU A 61 1.93 11.35 -2.16
N MET A 62 2.30 11.16 -0.89
CA MET A 62 2.22 12.21 0.12
C MET A 62 3.09 13.42 -0.23
N GLU A 63 4.33 13.20 -0.67
CA GLU A 63 5.22 14.27 -1.12
C GLU A 63 4.62 15.00 -2.33
N PHE A 64 4.06 14.28 -3.30
CA PHE A 64 3.37 14.87 -4.44
C PHE A 64 2.21 15.77 -3.99
N TYR A 65 1.34 15.30 -3.09
CA TYR A 65 0.21 16.08 -2.59
C TYR A 65 0.62 17.26 -1.71
N LEU A 66 1.60 17.09 -0.83
CA LEU A 66 2.06 18.13 0.09
C LEU A 66 2.83 19.22 -0.67
N TYR A 67 3.76 18.87 -1.57
CA TYR A 67 4.61 19.87 -2.24
C TYR A 67 3.96 20.51 -3.47
N LYS A 68 3.09 19.82 -4.22
CA LYS A 68 2.36 20.48 -5.33
C LYS A 68 1.22 21.37 -4.87
N ARG A 69 0.72 21.25 -3.63
CA ARG A 69 -0.35 22.11 -3.12
C ARG A 69 0.12 23.55 -2.79
N PHE A 70 1.43 23.77 -2.68
CA PHE A 70 2.03 25.08 -2.35
C PHE A 70 2.76 25.76 -3.51
N LYS A 71 2.54 25.32 -4.75
CA LYS A 71 2.97 25.99 -5.99
C LYS A 71 1.78 26.14 -6.92
#